data_AF-A0A3D3P8X6-F1
#
_entry.id   AF-A0A3D3P8X6-F1
#
_cell.length_a   1.000
_cell.length_b   1.000
_cell.length_c   1.000
_cell.angle_alpha   90.00
_cell.angle_beta   90.00
_cell.angle_gamma   90.00
#
_symmetry.space_group_name_H-M   'P 1'
#
loop_
_entity.id
_entity.type
_entity.pdbx_description
1 polymer ?
#
loop_
_entity_poly.entity_id
_entity_poly.type
_entity_poly.pdbx_seq_one_letter_code
_entity_poly.pdbx_strand_id
1 'polypeptide(L)'
;MLDTATKKRIDDCRDILVGKLPDPKAQIEQITIGLIYKFMDDMDKEAVELGGSSKFFSGDFEKYSWKSLFDTKVTATEMLRLYSEAIESMEKNPNIPQLFRNIFNNAYLPYRDPETLKLFLKTIGEFEYTHSEMLGDA
;
A
#
# COMPACT_ATOMS: atom_id res chain seq x y z
N MET A 1 18.73 -7.32 -9.69
CA MET A 1 18.53 -8.37 -8.67
C MET A 1 17.91 -7.67 -7.47
N LEU A 2 16.75 -8.12 -6.95
CA LEU A 2 16.18 -7.55 -5.72
C LEU A 2 17.26 -7.60 -4.62
N ASP A 3 17.60 -6.45 -4.06
CA ASP A 3 18.62 -6.34 -3.03
C ASP A 3 18.26 -7.23 -1.82
N THR A 4 19.26 -7.72 -1.10
CA THR A 4 19.08 -8.62 0.06
C THR A 4 18.15 -7.98 1.10
N ALA A 5 18.20 -6.65 1.23
CA ALA A 5 17.28 -5.87 2.05
C ALA A 5 15.82 -5.99 1.59
N THR A 6 15.54 -5.89 0.29
CA THR A 6 14.19 -6.02 -0.26
C THR A 6 13.62 -7.42 -0.03
N LYS A 7 14.43 -8.47 -0.23
CA LYS A 7 14.01 -9.85 0.04
C LYS A 7 13.65 -10.04 1.51
N LYS A 8 14.51 -9.55 2.42
CA LYS A 8 14.26 -9.61 3.85
C LYS A 8 12.95 -8.92 4.24
N ARG A 9 12.65 -7.74 3.69
CA ARG A 9 11.39 -7.03 3.97
C ARG A 9 10.16 -7.79 3.48
N ILE A 10 10.25 -8.46 2.33
CA ILE A 10 9.17 -9.34 1.84
C ILE A 10 8.95 -10.50 2.82
N ASP A 11 10.03 -11.13 3.29
CA ASP A 11 9.93 -12.21 4.28
C ASP A 11 9.34 -11.70 5.60
N ASP A 12 9.74 -10.52 6.08
CA ASP A 12 9.18 -9.89 7.28
C ASP A 12 7.66 -9.60 7.11
N CYS A 13 7.23 -9.14 5.94
CA CYS A 13 5.79 -9.01 5.63
C CYS A 13 5.06 -10.37 5.67
N ARG A 14 5.66 -11.42 5.13
CA ARG A 14 5.06 -12.77 5.13
C ARG A 14 4.96 -13.32 6.55
N ASP A 15 5.95 -13.09 7.40
CA ASP A 15 5.94 -13.51 8.80
C ASP A 15 4.87 -12.78 9.62
N ILE A 16 4.57 -11.52 9.31
CA ILE A 16 3.43 -10.79 9.90
C ILE A 16 2.10 -11.43 9.46
N LEU A 17 1.99 -11.78 8.18
CA LEU A 17 0.75 -12.28 7.60
C LEU A 17 0.49 -13.76 7.91
N VAL A 18 1.50 -14.61 8.08
CA VAL A 18 1.33 -16.07 8.24
C VAL A 18 0.46 -16.43 9.46
N GLY A 19 0.48 -15.58 10.51
CA GLY A 19 -0.38 -15.74 11.68
C GLY A 19 -1.87 -15.46 11.45
N LYS A 20 -2.22 -14.76 10.36
CA LYS A 20 -3.61 -14.42 9.99
C LYS A 20 -4.07 -15.05 8.67
N LEU A 21 -3.13 -15.26 7.75
CA LEU A 21 -3.32 -15.78 6.40
C LEU A 21 -2.36 -16.94 6.18
N PRO A 22 -2.82 -18.19 6.33
CA PRO A 22 -1.96 -19.35 6.14
C PRO A 22 -1.65 -19.61 4.66
N ASP A 23 -2.46 -19.09 3.74
CA ASP A 23 -2.29 -19.28 2.30
C ASP A 23 -1.19 -18.35 1.74
N PRO A 24 -0.08 -18.90 1.20
CA PRO A 24 1.01 -18.10 0.66
C PRO A 24 0.58 -17.21 -0.51
N LYS A 25 -0.42 -17.64 -1.30
CA LYS A 25 -0.91 -16.83 -2.42
C LYS A 25 -1.63 -15.58 -1.91
N ALA A 26 -2.51 -15.70 -0.93
CA ALA A 26 -3.14 -14.56 -0.27
C ALA A 26 -2.13 -13.62 0.38
N GLN A 27 -1.04 -14.14 0.98
CA GLN A 27 0.04 -13.29 1.52
C GLN A 27 0.69 -12.44 0.42
N ILE A 28 1.06 -13.06 -0.71
CA ILE A 28 1.67 -12.37 -1.85
C ILE A 28 0.73 -11.31 -2.40
N GLU A 29 -0.57 -11.60 -2.48
CA GLU A 29 -1.58 -10.66 -2.95
C GLU A 29 -1.68 -9.43 -2.03
N GLN A 30 -1.74 -9.61 -0.71
CA GLN A 30 -1.76 -8.50 0.24
C GLN A 30 -0.48 -7.66 0.19
N ILE A 31 0.69 -8.30 0.07
CA ILE A 31 1.97 -7.61 -0.12
C ILE A 31 1.95 -6.78 -1.40
N THR A 32 1.47 -7.35 -2.50
CA THR A 32 1.38 -6.66 -3.79
C THR A 32 0.48 -5.43 -3.70
N ILE A 33 -0.71 -5.58 -3.11
CA ILE A 33 -1.66 -4.48 -2.88
C ILE A 33 -1.01 -3.38 -2.01
N GLY A 34 -0.37 -3.76 -0.90
CA GLY A 34 0.32 -2.83 -0.01
C GLY A 34 1.44 -2.06 -0.69
N LEU A 35 2.28 -2.74 -1.48
CA LEU A 35 3.39 -2.12 -2.20
C LEU A 35 2.90 -1.10 -3.24
N ILE A 36 1.89 -1.46 -4.05
CA ILE A 36 1.31 -0.55 -5.05
C ILE A 36 0.61 0.62 -4.37
N TYR A 37 -0.09 0.37 -3.27
CA TYR A 37 -0.72 1.42 -2.47
C TYR A 37 0.32 2.44 -1.98
N LYS A 38 1.43 1.96 -1.41
CA LYS A 38 2.53 2.81 -0.95
C LYS A 38 3.20 3.56 -2.09
N PHE A 39 3.42 2.88 -3.22
CA PHE A 39 4.01 3.47 -4.42
C PHE A 39 3.19 4.65 -4.94
N MET A 40 1.86 4.52 -4.99
CA MET A 40 0.97 5.63 -5.37
C MET A 40 1.13 6.82 -4.42
N ASP A 41 1.21 6.59 -3.10
CA ASP A 41 1.35 7.67 -2.13
C ASP A 41 2.71 8.38 -2.25
N ASP A 42 3.78 7.62 -2.47
CA ASP A 42 5.12 8.17 -2.70
C ASP A 42 5.18 9.05 -3.95
N MET A 43 4.56 8.61 -5.04
CA MET A 43 4.47 9.40 -6.27
C MET A 43 3.69 10.71 -6.04
N ASP A 44 2.56 10.66 -5.31
CA ASP A 44 1.79 11.86 -4.99
C ASP A 44 2.59 12.81 -4.11
N LYS A 45 3.32 12.27 -3.12
CA LYS A 45 4.18 13.05 -2.24
C LYS A 45 5.32 13.73 -3.01
N GLU A 46 6.02 12.98 -3.86
CA GLU A 46 7.09 13.52 -4.71
C GLU A 46 6.56 14.62 -5.64
N ALA A 47 5.40 14.40 -6.27
CA ALA A 47 4.77 15.41 -7.12
C ALA A 47 4.46 16.70 -6.36
N VAL A 48 3.96 16.61 -5.12
CA VAL A 48 3.69 17.77 -4.26
C VAL A 48 4.99 18.49 -3.85
N GLU A 49 6.04 17.74 -3.49
CA GLU A 49 7.35 18.30 -3.12
C GLU A 49 8.01 19.09 -4.28
N LEU A 50 7.74 18.68 -5.52
CA LEU A 50 8.19 19.38 -6.74
C LEU A 50 7.26 20.54 -7.17
N GLY A 51 6.27 20.90 -6.36
CA GLY A 51 5.33 22.01 -6.63
C GLY A 51 4.10 21.63 -7.47
N GLY A 52 3.88 20.33 -7.70
CA GLY A 52 2.68 19.78 -8.31
C GLY A 52 1.55 19.53 -7.31
N SER A 53 0.67 18.57 -7.64
CA SER A 53 -0.46 18.19 -6.79
C SER A 53 -0.61 16.67 -6.73
N SER A 54 -1.17 16.18 -5.62
CA SER A 54 -1.54 14.78 -5.46
C SER A 54 -2.55 14.37 -6.54
N LYS A 55 -2.31 13.24 -7.18
CA LYS A 55 -3.15 12.67 -8.23
C LYS A 55 -4.00 11.53 -7.69
N PHE A 56 -3.39 10.51 -7.10
CA PHE A 56 -4.10 9.28 -6.70
C PHE A 56 -4.93 9.52 -5.44
N PHE A 57 -4.32 10.07 -4.39
CA PHE A 57 -4.96 10.39 -3.12
C PHE A 57 -5.40 11.85 -3.10
N SER A 58 -6.39 12.17 -3.94
CA SER A 58 -6.98 13.50 -4.09
C SER A 58 -8.51 13.46 -4.05
N GLY A 59 -9.14 14.59 -3.74
CA GLY A 59 -10.60 14.69 -3.63
C GLY A 59 -11.16 13.69 -2.61
N ASP A 60 -12.14 12.88 -3.03
CA ASP A 60 -12.78 11.88 -2.16
C ASP A 60 -11.81 10.78 -1.66
N PHE A 61 -10.66 10.60 -2.32
CA PHE A 61 -9.64 9.60 -1.97
C PHE A 61 -8.52 10.17 -1.08
N GLU A 62 -8.48 11.49 -0.82
CA GLU A 62 -7.42 12.12 0.00
C GLU A 62 -7.34 11.51 1.42
N LYS A 63 -8.50 11.19 2.01
CA LYS A 63 -8.60 10.54 3.33
C LYS A 63 -7.93 9.15 3.40
N TYR A 64 -7.61 8.56 2.26
CA TYR A 64 -6.92 7.28 2.16
C TYR A 64 -5.40 7.45 1.99
N SER A 65 -4.86 8.67 1.92
CA SER A 65 -3.40 8.84 1.82
C SER A 65 -2.66 8.15 2.97
N TRP A 66 -1.40 7.76 2.74
CA TRP A 66 -0.57 7.13 3.76
C TRP A 66 -0.43 8.03 5.00
N LYS A 67 -0.29 9.34 4.77
CA LYS A 67 -0.29 10.35 5.84
C LYS A 67 -1.59 10.30 6.66
N SER A 68 -2.75 10.18 6.01
CA SER A 68 -4.04 10.07 6.70
C SER A 68 -4.15 8.78 7.51
N LEU A 69 -3.68 7.64 6.99
CA LEU A 69 -3.69 6.37 7.72
C LEU A 69 -2.84 6.41 9.00
N PHE A 70 -1.70 7.10 8.95
CA PHE A 70 -0.74 7.20 10.05
C PHE A 70 -0.85 8.50 10.87
N ASP A 71 -1.93 9.28 10.71
CA ASP A 71 -2.18 10.46 11.54
C ASP A 71 -2.29 10.08 13.03
N THR A 72 -1.77 10.92 13.92
CA THR A 72 -1.74 10.64 15.36
C THR A 72 -3.13 10.56 15.99
N LYS A 73 -4.16 11.10 15.34
CA LYS A 73 -5.57 11.01 15.75
C LYS A 73 -6.26 9.73 15.27
N VAL A 74 -5.65 9.00 14.34
CA VAL A 74 -6.21 7.76 13.79
C VAL A 74 -5.83 6.59 14.68
N THR A 75 -6.84 5.92 15.23
CA THR A 75 -6.66 4.70 16.03
C THR A 75 -6.34 3.52 15.12
N ALA A 76 -5.79 2.42 15.66
CA ALA A 76 -5.52 1.22 14.86
C ALA A 76 -6.80 0.66 14.21
N THR A 77 -7.93 0.67 14.92
CA THR A 77 -9.23 0.25 14.38
C THR A 77 -9.69 1.15 13.24
N GLU A 78 -9.49 2.46 13.38
CA GLU A 78 -9.84 3.42 12.34
C GLU A 78 -8.92 3.29 11.11
N MET A 79 -7.63 3.04 11.31
CA MET A 79 -6.69 2.70 10.24
C MET A 79 -7.15 1.45 9.48
N LEU A 80 -7.62 0.42 10.19
CA LEU A 80 -8.15 -0.79 9.57
C LEU A 80 -9.38 -0.51 8.71
N ARG A 81 -10.31 0.30 9.21
CA ARG A 81 -11.49 0.73 8.46
C ARG A 81 -11.09 1.53 7.20
N LEU A 82 -10.26 2.56 7.37
CA LEU A 82 -9.81 3.42 6.28
C LEU A 82 -9.06 2.63 5.20
N TYR A 83 -8.14 1.75 5.59
CA TYR A 83 -7.38 0.94 4.65
C TYR A 83 -8.25 -0.07 3.90
N SER A 84 -9.17 -0.77 4.59
CA SER A 84 -10.11 -1.71 3.94
C SER A 84 -10.97 -0.98 2.91
N GLU A 85 -11.56 0.16 3.29
CA GLU A 85 -12.34 0.99 2.38
C GLU A 85 -11.49 1.51 1.22
N ALA A 86 -10.23 1.87 1.46
CA ALA A 86 -9.33 2.35 0.44
C ALA A 86 -9.10 1.28 -0.63
N ILE A 87 -8.64 0.09 -0.25
CA ILE A 87 -8.32 -0.97 -1.22
C ILE A 87 -9.55 -1.48 -1.98
N GLU A 88 -10.73 -1.49 -1.34
CA GLU A 88 -12.00 -1.88 -1.96
C GLU A 88 -12.56 -0.82 -2.94
N SER A 89 -12.23 0.45 -2.73
CA SER A 89 -12.74 1.56 -3.56
C SER A 89 -11.75 2.03 -4.63
N MET A 90 -10.47 1.64 -4.52
CA MET A 90 -9.39 2.16 -5.33
C MET A 90 -9.55 1.87 -6.84
N GLU A 91 -10.18 0.75 -7.20
CA GLU A 91 -10.51 0.42 -8.60
C GLU A 91 -11.41 1.49 -9.27
N LYS A 92 -12.21 2.20 -8.46
CA LYS A 92 -13.17 3.23 -8.91
C LYS A 92 -12.53 4.61 -9.01
N ASN A 93 -11.29 4.76 -8.56
CA ASN A 93 -10.58 6.02 -8.62
C ASN A 93 -10.25 6.38 -10.08
N PRO A 94 -10.79 7.48 -10.63
CA PRO A 94 -10.58 7.86 -12.02
C PRO A 94 -9.11 8.18 -12.32
N ASN A 95 -8.32 8.54 -11.31
CA ASN A 95 -6.94 8.98 -11.45
C ASN A 95 -5.93 7.82 -11.50
N ILE A 96 -6.37 6.59 -11.27
CA ILE A 96 -5.50 5.41 -11.22
C ILE A 96 -5.37 4.75 -12.60
N PRO A 97 -4.13 4.44 -13.07
CA PRO A 97 -3.88 3.71 -14.30
C PRO A 97 -4.52 2.32 -14.32
N GLN A 98 -4.87 1.82 -15.50
CA GLN A 98 -5.53 0.52 -15.66
C GLN A 98 -4.75 -0.63 -15.00
N LEU A 99 -3.41 -0.61 -15.05
CA LEU A 99 -2.56 -1.61 -14.42
C LEU A 99 -2.85 -1.73 -12.91
N PHE A 100 -2.89 -0.60 -12.20
CA PHE A 100 -3.16 -0.59 -10.76
C PHE A 100 -4.63 -0.89 -10.46
N ARG A 101 -5.56 -0.42 -11.30
CA ARG A 101 -6.99 -0.81 -11.15
C ARG A 101 -7.18 -2.32 -11.21
N ASN A 102 -6.45 -3.02 -12.08
CA ASN A 102 -6.53 -4.47 -12.16
C ASN A 102 -6.02 -5.16 -10.89
N ILE A 103 -5.07 -4.55 -10.17
CA ILE A 103 -4.54 -5.06 -8.89
C ILE A 103 -5.57 -4.85 -7.77
N PHE A 104 -6.28 -3.72 -7.78
CA PHE A 104 -7.33 -3.43 -6.80
C PHE A 104 -8.69 -4.07 -7.13
N ASN A 105 -8.83 -4.69 -8.29
CA ASN A 105 -10.08 -5.31 -8.72
C ASN A 105 -10.45 -6.47 -7.80
N ASN A 106 -11.61 -6.39 -7.14
CA ASN A 106 -12.03 -7.31 -6.07
C ASN A 106 -11.02 -7.43 -4.91
N ALA A 107 -10.16 -6.42 -4.69
CA ALA A 107 -9.28 -6.40 -3.53
C ALA A 107 -10.08 -6.21 -2.24
N TYR A 108 -9.69 -6.94 -1.20
CA TYR A 108 -10.28 -6.82 0.14
C TYR A 108 -9.22 -7.17 1.19
N LEU A 109 -9.48 -6.79 2.44
CA LEU A 109 -8.63 -7.16 3.57
C LEU A 109 -9.14 -8.48 4.18
N PRO A 110 -8.41 -9.59 4.05
CA PRO A 110 -8.89 -10.92 4.45
C PRO A 110 -8.77 -11.19 5.96
N TYR A 111 -8.42 -10.20 6.77
CA TYR A 111 -8.30 -10.30 8.22
C TYR A 111 -8.79 -9.02 8.91
N ARG A 112 -9.18 -9.13 10.19
CA ARG A 112 -9.72 -8.03 10.99
C ARG A 112 -8.92 -7.77 12.26
N ASP A 113 -7.60 -7.67 12.11
CA ASP A 113 -6.68 -7.44 13.22
C ASP A 113 -5.93 -6.10 13.02
N PRO A 114 -6.30 -5.05 13.77
CA PRO A 114 -5.72 -3.72 13.61
C PRO A 114 -4.21 -3.64 13.83
N GLU A 115 -3.68 -4.35 14.82
CA GLU A 115 -2.25 -4.31 15.15
C GLU A 115 -1.43 -5.03 14.08
N THR A 116 -1.92 -6.16 13.57
CA THR A 116 -1.30 -6.86 12.44
C THR A 116 -1.26 -5.96 11.21
N LEU A 117 -2.38 -5.29 10.88
CA LEU A 117 -2.41 -4.35 9.75
C LEU A 117 -1.42 -3.21 9.94
N LYS A 118 -1.42 -2.59 11.13
CA LYS A 118 -0.51 -1.49 11.44
C LYS A 118 0.95 -1.89 11.29
N LEU A 119 1.32 -3.07 11.79
CA LEU A 119 2.68 -3.60 11.65
C LEU A 119 3.00 -3.89 10.18
N PHE A 120 2.08 -4.55 9.47
CA PHE A 120 2.22 -4.85 8.04
C PHE A 120 2.44 -3.57 7.21
N LEU A 121 1.59 -2.56 7.38
CA LEU A 121 1.73 -1.30 6.67
C LEU A 121 3.01 -0.56 7.04
N LYS A 122 3.45 -0.60 8.31
CA LYS A 122 4.77 -0.05 8.68
C LYS A 122 5.90 -0.72 7.92
N THR A 123 5.90 -2.05 7.84
CA THR A 123 6.92 -2.80 7.09
C THR A 123 6.87 -2.49 5.59
N ILE A 124 5.67 -2.37 5.00
CA ILE A 124 5.49 -1.87 3.63
C ILE A 124 6.07 -0.44 3.48
N GLY A 125 5.92 0.39 4.51
CA GLY A 125 6.41 1.76 4.53
C GLY A 125 7.94 1.88 4.45
N GLU A 126 8.67 0.82 4.79
CA GLU A 126 10.13 0.77 4.72
C GLU A 126 10.66 0.51 3.32
N PHE A 127 9.81 0.10 2.37
CA PHE A 127 10.24 -0.06 0.98
C PHE A 127 10.54 1.31 0.38
N GLU A 128 11.82 1.55 0.10
CA GLU A 128 12.29 2.74 -0.60
C GLU A 128 12.36 2.43 -2.09
N TYR A 129 11.61 3.21 -2.87
CA TYR A 129 11.75 3.22 -4.32
C TYR A 129 12.87 4.19 -4.67
N THR A 130 14.13 3.72 -4.68
CA THR A 130 15.22 4.51 -5.23
C THR A 130 14.93 4.75 -6.71
N HIS A 131 14.90 6.01 -7.13
CA HIS A 131 14.49 6.51 -8.45
C HIS A 131 14.56 5.50 -9.61
N SER A 132 13.38 5.07 -10.07
CA SER A 132 12.84 5.00 -11.45
C SER A 132 13.72 4.63 -12.68
N GLU A 133 14.98 4.20 -12.58
CA GLU A 133 15.78 3.83 -13.77
C GLU A 133 15.86 2.32 -14.07
N MET A 134 15.31 1.44 -13.22
CA MET A 134 15.46 -0.03 -13.40
C MET A 134 14.16 -0.81 -13.65
N LEU A 135 13.07 -0.14 -14.03
CA LEU A 135 11.82 -0.82 -14.43
C LEU A 135 11.51 -0.72 -15.93
N GLY A 136 12.38 -0.04 -16.70
CA GLY A 136 12.19 0.22 -18.14
C GLY A 136 13.04 -0.63 -19.11
N ASP A 137 14.02 -1.38 -18.63
CA ASP A 137 14.82 -2.28 -19.48
C ASP A 137 14.75 -3.73 -18.95
N ALA A 138 13.78 -4.47 -19.49
CA ALA A 138 13.78 -5.93 -19.55
C ALA A 138 13.07 -6.39 -20.82
#